data_AF-A0A9Q1CFW3-F1
#
_entry.id   AF-A0A9Q1CFW3-F1
#
_cell.length_a   1.000
_cell.length_b   1.000
_cell.length_c   1.000
_cell.angle_alpha   90.00
_cell.angle_beta   90.00
_cell.angle_gamma   90.00
#
_symmetry.space_group_name_H-M   'P 1'
#
loop_
_entity.id
_entity.type
_entity.pdbx_description
1 polymer ?
#
loop_
_entity_poly.entity_id
_entity_poly.type
_entity_poly.pdbx_seq_one_letter_code
_entity_poly.pdbx_strand_id
1 'polypeptide(L)' 'MHDYDNNMKLDGLEILMAVSDFHHDGTANASPPLNDQQLMNLIDPILEEDDKNQDGYVDYPEFAATQIE' A
#
# COMPACT_ATOMS: atom_id res chain seq x y z
N MET A 1 -5.22 0.55 -12.64
CA MET A 1 -5.24 1.83 -11.92
C MET A 1 -5.79 1.50 -10.54
N HIS A 2 -4.96 1.63 -9.50
CA HIS A 2 -5.23 1.08 -8.17
C HIS A 2 -6.07 1.98 -7.27
N ASP A 3 -6.42 3.17 -7.75
CA ASP A 3 -7.35 4.11 -7.14
C ASP A 3 -8.78 3.70 -7.54
N TYR A 4 -9.44 2.93 -6.67
CA TYR A 4 -10.75 2.34 -6.91
C TYR A 4 -11.90 3.30 -6.59
N ASP A 5 -11.69 4.22 -5.66
CA ASP A 5 -12.69 5.21 -5.26
C ASP A 5 -12.49 6.59 -5.93
N ASN A 6 -11.42 6.75 -6.72
CA ASN A 6 -11.03 7.96 -7.46
C ASN A 6 -10.77 9.17 -6.55
N ASN A 7 -10.22 8.93 -5.36
CA ASN A 7 -9.90 9.99 -4.40
C ASN A 7 -8.45 10.51 -4.53
N MET A 8 -7.61 9.93 -5.40
CA MET A 8 -6.17 10.21 -5.58
C MET A 8 -5.29 9.94 -4.35
N LYS A 9 -5.80 9.16 -3.40
CA LYS A 9 -5.13 8.67 -2.19
C LYS A 9 -4.96 7.15 -2.33
N LEU A 10 -4.22 6.54 -1.41
CA LEU A 10 -4.12 5.09 -1.31
C LEU A 10 -4.57 4.63 0.07
N ASP A 11 -5.68 3.89 0.13
CA ASP A 11 -6.06 3.17 1.34
C ASP A 11 -5.28 1.85 1.48
N GLY A 12 -5.34 1.22 2.65
CA GLY A 12 -4.63 -0.03 2.91
C GLY A 12 -4.87 -1.12 1.85
N LEU A 13 -6.10 -1.30 1.38
CA LEU A 13 -6.45 -2.28 0.33
C LEU A 13 -5.90 -1.90 -1.05
N GLU A 14 -5.79 -0.61 -1.34
CA GLU A 14 -5.20 -0.10 -2.59
C GLU A 14 -3.68 -0.25 -2.58
N ILE A 15 -3.03 0.01 -1.44
CA ILE A 15 -1.61 -0.27 -1.20
C ILE A 15 -1.34 -1.76 -1.42
N LEU A 16 -2.20 -2.64 -0.88
CA LEU A 16 -2.07 -4.09 -1.10
C LEU A 16 -2.10 -4.48 -2.57
N MET A 17 -3.07 -3.96 -3.32
CA MET A 17 -3.17 -4.27 -4.74
C MET A 17 -1.98 -3.71 -5.51
N ALA A 18 -1.49 -2.52 -5.17
CA ALA A 18 -0.29 -1.95 -5.79
C ALA A 18 0.95 -2.83 -5.52
N VAL A 19 1.14 -3.30 -4.28
CA VAL A 19 2.25 -4.19 -3.91
C VAL A 19 2.13 -5.58 -4.56
N SER A 20 0.90 -6.09 -4.71
CA SER A 20 0.62 -7.37 -5.36
C SER A 20 0.85 -7.32 -6.87
N ASP A 21 0.46 -6.23 -7.55
CA ASP A 21 0.72 -6.01 -8.98
C ASP A 21 2.22 -5.83 -9.25
N PHE A 22 2.94 -5.13 -8.36
CA PHE A 22 4.40 -4.98 -8.46
C PHE A 22 5.13 -6.34 -8.40
N HIS A 23 4.57 -7.31 -7.68
CA HIS A 23 5.08 -8.69 -7.63
C HIS A 23 4.70 -9.53 -8.86
N HIS A 24 3.60 -9.21 -9.54
CA HIS A 24 3.12 -10.00 -10.69
C HIS A 24 3.86 -9.72 -11.99
N ASP A 25 4.38 -8.51 -12.20
CA ASP A 25 5.02 -8.13 -13.48
C ASP A 25 6.48 -8.61 -13.60
N GLY A 26 7.10 -9.07 -12.49
CA GLY A 26 8.52 -9.47 -12.46
C GLY A 26 8.79 -10.97 -12.64
N THR A 27 7.96 -11.85 -12.10
CA THR A 27 8.16 -13.31 -12.21
C THR A 27 6.85 -14.03 -11.93
N ALA A 28 6.38 -14.82 -12.89
CA ALA A 28 5.27 -15.76 -12.72
C ALA A 28 5.62 -16.94 -11.80
N ASN A 29 6.04 -16.69 -10.56
CA ASN A 29 6.24 -17.71 -9.52
C ASN A 29 6.19 -17.11 -8.10
N ALA A 30 5.33 -17.70 -7.27
CA ALA A 30 5.51 -17.91 -5.83
C ALA A 30 5.34 -16.70 -4.88
N SER A 31 4.09 -16.29 -4.66
CA SER A 31 3.65 -16.08 -3.28
C SER A 31 2.23 -16.64 -3.14
N PRO A 32 1.96 -17.50 -2.13
CA PRO A 32 0.58 -17.83 -1.81
C PRO A 32 -0.20 -16.53 -1.56
N PRO A 33 -1.52 -16.49 -1.84
CA PRO A 33 -2.33 -15.35 -1.45
C PRO A 33 -2.04 -15.07 0.03
N LEU A 34 -1.45 -13.91 0.30
CA LEU A 34 -1.14 -13.49 1.66
C LEU A 34 -2.48 -13.48 2.40
N ASN A 35 -2.54 -14.16 3.55
CA ASN A 35 -3.75 -14.13 4.36
C ASN A 35 -3.97 -12.71 4.89
N ASP A 36 -5.21 -12.34 5.24
CA ASP A 36 -5.59 -11.02 5.76
C ASP A 36 -4.65 -10.53 6.86
N GLN A 37 -4.19 -11.45 7.72
CA GLN A 37 -3.28 -11.17 8.82
C GLN A 37 -1.85 -10.85 8.38
N GLN A 38 -1.37 -11.46 7.29
CA GLN A 38 -0.08 -11.11 6.70
C GLN A 38 -0.14 -9.80 5.92
N LEU A 39 -1.30 -9.53 5.31
CA LEU A 39 -1.59 -8.27 4.63
C LEU A 39 -1.60 -7.12 5.65
N MET A 40 -2.28 -7.27 6.78
CA MET A 40 -2.24 -6.29 7.88
C MET A 40 -0.82 -6.03 8.37
N ASN A 41 -0.04 -7.09 8.62
CA ASN A 41 1.36 -6.93 9.06
C ASN A 41 2.26 -6.19 8.04
N LEU A 42 1.85 -6.10 6.77
CA LEU A 42 2.56 -5.33 5.75
C LEU A 42 2.07 -3.88 5.66
N ILE A 43 0.76 -3.65 5.81
CA ILE A 43 0.14 -2.33 5.72
C ILE A 43 0.35 -1.52 6.99
N ASP A 44 0.20 -2.13 8.16
CA ASP A 44 0.29 -1.46 9.46
C ASP A 44 1.57 -0.59 9.59
N PRO A 45 2.78 -1.07 9.28
CA PRO A 45 3.98 -0.24 9.33
C PRO A 45 4.00 0.86 8.25
N ILE A 46 3.43 0.62 7.06
CA ILE A 46 3.35 1.64 6.00
C ILE A 46 2.43 2.78 6.45
N LEU A 47 1.27 2.48 7.02
CA LEU A 47 0.38 3.49 7.57
C LEU A 47 1.02 4.20 8.77
N GLU A 48 1.71 3.47 9.66
CA GLU A 48 2.39 4.10 10.80
C GLU A 48 3.50 5.08 10.35
N GLU A 49 4.21 4.77 9.28
CA GLU A 49 5.30 5.60 8.75
C GLU A 49 4.78 6.72 7.84
N ASP A 50 3.84 6.45 6.93
CA ASP A 50 3.43 7.37 5.87
C ASP A 50 2.17 8.18 6.23
N ASP A 51 1.18 7.61 6.92
CA ASP A 51 -0.07 8.31 7.30
C ASP A 51 0.17 9.23 8.52
N LYS A 52 0.69 10.43 8.24
CA LYS A 52 1.04 11.42 9.26
C LYS A 52 -0.19 12.04 9.93
N ASN A 53 -1.33 12.04 9.26
CA ASN A 53 -2.54 12.69 9.73
C ASN A 53 -3.52 11.70 10.42
N GLN A 54 -3.25 10.39 10.31
CA GLN A 54 -3.99 9.27 10.86
C GLN A 54 -5.44 9.17 10.36
N ASP A 55 -5.69 9.53 9.09
CA ASP A 55 -7.00 9.43 8.45
C ASP A 55 -7.26 8.05 7.79
N GLY A 56 -6.26 7.17 7.78
CA GLY A 56 -6.33 5.83 7.21
C GLY A 56 -6.01 5.78 5.71
N TYR A 57 -5.53 6.88 5.13
CA TYR A 57 -5.09 6.98 3.74
C TYR A 57 -3.66 7.51 3.70
N VAL A 58 -2.95 7.19 2.62
CA VAL A 58 -1.68 7.83 2.30
C VAL A 58 -1.84 8.69 1.06
N ASP A 59 -1.68 10.00 1.22
CA ASP A 59 -1.71 10.94 0.12
C ASP A 59 -0.33 11.05 -0.54
N TYR A 60 -0.28 11.56 -1.78
CA TYR A 60 1.01 11.79 -2.47
C TYR A 60 2.03 12.62 -1.66
N PRO A 61 1.66 13.72 -0.96
CA PRO A 61 2.60 14.47 -0.13
C PRO A 61 3.14 13.67 1.05
N GLU A 62 2.33 12.79 1.63
CA GLU A 62 2.70 11.92 2.74
C GLU A 62 3.69 10.85 2.29
N PHE A 63 3.37 10.15 1.21
CA PHE A 63 4.28 9.20 0.56
C PHE A 63 5.59 9.84 0.09
N ALA A 64 5.53 11.05 -0.49
CA ALA A 64 6.72 11.76 -0.96
C ALA A 64 7.60 12.22 0.21
N ALA A 65 7.00 12.57 1.36
CA ALA A 65 7.74 12.99 2.54
C ALA A 65 8.57 11.85 3.13
N THR A 66 8.07 10.61 3.10
CA THR A 66 8.78 9.44 3.65
C THR A 66 9.87 8.89 2.72
N GLN A 67 9.79 9.15 1.41
CA GLN A 67 10.86 8.78 0.45
C GLN A 67 12.05 9.75 0.40
N ILE A 68 11.97 10.89 1.08
CA ILE A 68 13.00 11.94 1.07
C ILE A 68 13.92 11.86 2.31
N GLU A 69 13.67 10.93 3.23
CA GLU A 69 14.48 10.74 4.45
C GLU A 69 15.77 9.93 4.23
#